data_AF-A0A414LFX2-F1
#
_entry.id   AF-A0A414LFX2-F1
#
_cell.length_a   1.000
_cell.length_b   1.000
_cell.length_c   1.000
_cell.angle_alpha   90.00
_cell.angle_beta   90.00
_cell.angle_gamma   90.00
#
_symmetry.space_group_name_H-M   'P 1'
#
loop_
_entity.id
_entity.type
_entity.pdbx_description
1 polymer ?
#
loop_
_entity_poly.entity_id
_entity_poly.type
_entity_poly.pdbx_seq_one_letter_code
_entity_poly.pdbx_strand_id
1 'polypeptide(L)'
;MKKVHCLKRFVFLVMTLGLITTFTSCDDDNEPKPNDPVLTDVVGDYTGKLQVVAPVPTAEEGEEAPEGTDVTAEVTNENVSFEKFPVEDLIKAIVPEEAAPGIIEAVGDVNYKVKYTPAFNDDKTAISMTFAPEPLIIEFNLPTVEPTEGEGEGEGETPDMKVEVTIAAPEAGSFIYAGSKLAFKLQVTGVKVNGEPIELPAATFSFGLAKAK
;
A
#
# COMPACT_ATOMS: atom_id res chain seq x y z
N MET A 1 -49.58 -76.60 40.62
CA MET A 1 -50.79 -76.10 41.34
C MET A 1 -50.45 -74.76 42.02
N LYS A 2 -51.47 -74.00 42.45
CA LYS A 2 -51.51 -72.92 43.50
C LYS A 2 -50.14 -72.40 44.03
N LYS A 3 -49.83 -71.10 43.83
CA LYS A 3 -49.90 -69.97 44.83
C LYS A 3 -48.83 -70.05 45.96
N VAL A 4 -48.29 -68.97 46.52
CA VAL A 4 -48.58 -67.51 46.44
C VAL A 4 -47.26 -66.73 46.12
N HIS A 5 -46.92 -65.46 46.43
CA HIS A 5 -47.50 -64.36 47.25
C HIS A 5 -47.13 -62.95 46.72
N CYS A 6 -47.09 -61.92 47.60
CA CYS A 6 -46.63 -60.54 47.33
C CYS A 6 -45.68 -60.06 48.44
N LEU A 7 -45.38 -58.74 48.48
CA LEU A 7 -44.65 -57.94 49.50
C LEU A 7 -43.15 -57.74 49.16
N LYS A 8 -42.59 -56.55 48.81
CA LYS A 8 -42.89 -55.10 49.02
C LYS A 8 -42.46 -54.53 50.39
N ARG A 9 -41.25 -53.93 50.42
CA ARG A 9 -40.63 -53.01 51.42
C ARG A 9 -39.83 -53.60 52.59
N PHE A 10 -38.51 -53.53 52.47
CA PHE A 10 -37.47 -53.13 53.44
C PHE A 10 -36.29 -52.67 52.54
N VAL A 11 -35.77 -51.44 52.48
CA VAL A 11 -35.58 -50.31 53.43
C VAL A 11 -34.43 -50.57 54.42
N PHE A 12 -33.53 -49.59 54.56
CA PHE A 12 -32.16 -49.65 55.13
C PHE A 12 -31.14 -50.40 54.25
N LEU A 13 -29.84 -50.03 54.15
CA LEU A 13 -29.14 -48.77 54.51
C LEU A 13 -27.72 -48.78 53.89
N VAL A 14 -27.44 -47.93 52.90
CA VAL A 14 -26.08 -47.42 52.63
C VAL A 14 -26.23 -45.97 52.15
N MET A 15 -25.55 -45.04 52.80
CA MET A 15 -25.52 -43.62 52.40
C MET A 15 -24.07 -43.25 51.99
N THR A 16 -23.94 -42.22 51.16
CA THR A 16 -22.70 -41.44 50.92
C THR A 16 -21.40 -42.21 50.58
N LEU A 17 -20.91 -42.07 49.34
CA LEU A 17 -19.75 -41.20 49.02
C LEU A 17 -19.52 -41.14 47.48
N GLY A 18 -18.77 -40.13 47.02
CA GLY A 18 -17.85 -40.35 45.89
C GLY A 18 -18.28 -40.03 44.45
N LEU A 19 -19.25 -39.14 44.18
CA LEU A 19 -19.43 -38.61 42.83
C LEU A 19 -18.48 -37.43 42.56
N ILE A 20 -17.20 -37.72 42.30
CA ILE A 20 -16.22 -36.77 41.74
C ILE A 20 -15.49 -37.36 40.54
N THR A 21 -16.18 -37.51 39.41
CA THR A 21 -15.51 -37.52 38.11
C THR A 21 -15.01 -36.11 37.86
N THR A 22 -13.81 -35.80 38.35
CA THR A 22 -13.07 -34.59 37.95
C THR A 22 -12.68 -34.76 36.49
N PHE A 23 -13.60 -34.38 35.59
CA PHE A 23 -13.25 -33.92 34.26
C PHE A 23 -12.42 -32.65 34.45
N THR A 24 -11.13 -32.84 34.70
CA THR A 24 -10.10 -31.88 34.33
C THR A 24 -10.14 -31.79 32.81
N SER A 25 -11.09 -31.02 32.29
CA SER A 25 -10.87 -30.34 31.02
C SER A 25 -9.52 -29.66 31.17
N CYS A 26 -8.54 -30.07 30.37
CA CYS A 26 -7.33 -29.28 30.24
C CYS A 26 -7.77 -27.98 29.57
N ASP A 27 -8.02 -26.98 30.40
CA ASP A 27 -8.34 -25.62 30.02
C ASP A 27 -7.04 -25.00 29.48
N ASP A 28 -6.65 -25.47 28.30
CA ASP A 28 -5.41 -25.11 27.61
C ASP A 28 -5.59 -23.73 26.93
N ASP A 29 -6.15 -22.77 27.68
CA ASP A 29 -6.34 -21.35 27.31
C ASP A 29 -4.99 -20.59 27.33
N ASN A 30 -3.96 -21.27 26.81
CA ASN A 30 -2.68 -20.75 26.39
C ASN A 30 -2.64 -20.52 24.87
N GLU A 31 -3.81 -20.55 24.20
CA GLU A 31 -3.92 -19.86 22.91
C GLU A 31 -3.55 -18.38 23.14
N PRO A 32 -2.57 -17.83 22.41
CA PRO A 32 -2.23 -16.42 22.54
C PRO A 32 -3.42 -15.61 22.03
N LYS A 33 -4.17 -15.04 22.98
CA LYS A 33 -5.31 -14.16 22.71
C LYS A 33 -4.86 -13.13 21.66
N PRO A 34 -5.57 -13.00 20.53
CA PRO A 34 -5.18 -12.04 19.49
C PRO A 34 -5.00 -10.67 20.12
N ASN A 35 -3.84 -10.04 19.89
CA ASN A 35 -3.62 -8.67 20.33
C ASN A 35 -4.72 -7.80 19.73
N ASP A 36 -5.34 -6.94 20.55
CA ASP A 36 -6.30 -5.96 20.05
C ASP A 36 -5.68 -5.15 18.90
N PRO A 37 -6.39 -4.91 17.79
CA PRO A 37 -5.86 -4.19 16.64
C PRO A 37 -5.41 -2.78 17.05
N VAL A 38 -4.22 -2.39 16.63
CA VAL A 38 -3.58 -1.09 16.91
C VAL A 38 -3.21 -0.37 15.62
N LEU A 39 -3.27 0.97 15.62
CA LEU A 39 -2.98 1.76 14.40
C LEU A 39 -1.55 1.54 13.87
N THR A 40 -0.64 1.04 14.70
CA THR A 40 0.73 0.66 14.33
C THR A 40 0.80 -0.64 13.54
N ASP A 41 -0.27 -1.44 13.43
CA ASP A 41 -0.26 -2.69 12.67
C ASP A 41 -0.07 -2.49 11.16
N VAL A 42 -0.29 -1.26 10.67
CA VAL A 42 0.02 -0.87 9.29
C VAL A 42 1.53 -0.66 9.05
N VAL A 43 2.36 -0.51 10.10
CA VAL A 43 3.80 -0.20 10.00
C VAL A 43 4.63 -1.42 9.60
N GLY A 44 5.52 -1.25 8.61
CA GLY A 44 6.41 -2.29 8.09
C GLY A 44 6.55 -2.23 6.56
N ASP A 45 7.25 -3.21 5.99
CA ASP A 45 7.51 -3.29 4.55
C ASP A 45 6.32 -3.86 3.76
N TYR A 46 6.14 -3.38 2.53
CA TYR A 46 5.10 -3.79 1.60
C TYR A 46 5.67 -4.02 0.20
N THR A 47 5.10 -4.99 -0.50
CA THR A 47 5.37 -5.25 -1.92
C THR A 47 4.06 -5.47 -2.67
N GLY A 48 4.01 -5.11 -3.94
CA GLY A 48 2.82 -5.32 -4.75
C GLY A 48 2.85 -4.60 -6.08
N LYS A 49 1.68 -4.31 -6.62
CA LYS A 49 1.53 -3.72 -7.96
C LYS A 49 1.03 -2.28 -7.89
N LEU A 50 1.63 -1.41 -8.70
CA LEU A 50 1.04 -0.15 -9.13
C LEU A 50 0.34 -0.37 -10.47
N GLN A 51 -0.87 0.16 -10.63
CA GLN A 51 -1.52 0.36 -11.92
C GLN A 51 -1.59 1.86 -12.23
N VAL A 52 -1.10 2.27 -13.40
CA VAL A 52 -1.22 3.65 -13.89
C VAL A 52 -2.44 3.73 -14.82
N VAL A 53 -3.36 4.65 -14.54
CA VAL A 53 -4.53 4.91 -15.38
C VAL A 53 -4.45 6.36 -15.89
N ALA A 54 -4.17 6.52 -17.18
CA ALA A 54 -4.13 7.81 -17.87
C ALA A 54 -5.23 7.88 -18.95
N PRO A 55 -5.87 9.04 -19.18
CA PRO A 55 -6.92 9.19 -20.17
C PRO A 55 -6.39 9.27 -21.61
N VAL A 56 -5.95 8.14 -22.16
CA VAL A 56 -5.88 7.88 -23.60
C VAL A 56 -7.20 7.25 -24.09
N PRO A 57 -7.61 7.45 -25.36
CA PRO A 57 -8.95 7.09 -25.80
C PRO A 57 -9.08 5.58 -26.06
N THR A 58 -10.12 4.98 -25.48
CA THR A 58 -10.66 3.66 -25.82
C THR A 58 -9.63 2.52 -25.77
N ALA A 59 -9.42 1.95 -24.58
CA ALA A 59 -9.27 0.50 -24.52
C ALA A 59 -10.57 -0.13 -25.06
N GLU A 60 -10.48 -1.00 -26.06
CA GLU A 60 -11.66 -1.78 -26.48
C GLU A 60 -12.03 -2.79 -25.38
N GLU A 61 -13.31 -3.18 -25.28
CA GLU A 61 -13.79 -4.15 -24.28
C GLU A 61 -13.24 -5.56 -24.55
N GLY A 62 -11.97 -5.78 -24.22
CA GLY A 62 -11.24 -7.01 -24.49
C GLY A 62 -9.73 -6.97 -24.25
N GLU A 63 -9.09 -5.80 -24.15
CA GLU A 63 -7.67 -5.72 -23.76
C GLU A 63 -7.46 -6.01 -22.26
N GLU A 64 -6.35 -6.67 -21.93
CA GLU A 64 -5.97 -6.94 -20.55
C GLU A 64 -5.59 -5.62 -19.84
N ALA A 65 -6.01 -5.48 -18.58
CA ALA A 65 -5.63 -4.31 -17.78
C ALA A 65 -4.09 -4.21 -17.70
N PRO A 66 -3.50 -3.00 -17.85
CA PRO A 66 -2.06 -2.85 -18.02
C PRO A 66 -1.30 -3.56 -16.91
N GLU A 67 -0.30 -4.38 -17.29
CA GLU A 67 0.49 -5.17 -16.35
C GLU A 67 1.12 -4.24 -15.32
N GLY A 68 0.68 -4.37 -14.07
CA GLY A 68 1.09 -3.45 -13.02
C GLY A 68 2.58 -3.52 -12.76
N THR A 69 3.24 -2.37 -12.59
CA THR A 69 4.64 -2.27 -12.19
C THR A 69 4.81 -2.84 -10.79
N ASP A 70 5.83 -3.68 -10.57
CA ASP A 70 6.18 -4.10 -9.21
C ASP A 70 6.77 -2.92 -8.43
N VAL A 71 6.23 -2.67 -7.23
CA VAL A 71 6.64 -1.57 -6.36
C VAL A 71 6.83 -2.05 -4.92
N THR A 72 7.80 -1.45 -4.24
CA THR A 72 8.08 -1.64 -2.81
C THR A 72 7.72 -0.36 -2.04
N ALA A 73 7.30 -0.50 -0.79
CA ALA A 73 7.03 0.64 0.09
C ALA A 73 7.32 0.31 1.55
N GLU A 74 7.98 1.22 2.26
CA GLU A 74 8.10 1.20 3.73
C GLU A 74 6.97 2.06 4.31
N VAL A 75 6.10 1.48 5.14
CA VAL A 75 5.12 2.25 5.90
C VAL A 75 5.68 2.50 7.31
N THR A 76 6.00 3.76 7.60
CA THR A 76 6.36 4.26 8.93
C THR A 76 5.13 4.82 9.64
N ASN A 77 5.21 5.18 10.93
CA ASN A 77 4.05 5.75 11.67
C ASN A 77 3.47 7.06 11.09
N GLU A 78 4.24 7.76 10.24
CA GLU A 78 3.89 9.09 9.70
C GLU A 78 3.81 9.12 8.17
N ASN A 79 4.60 8.28 7.48
CA ASN A 79 4.83 8.36 6.05
C ASN A 79 4.84 6.98 5.40
N VAL A 80 4.30 6.87 4.19
CA VAL A 80 4.62 5.80 3.24
C VAL A 80 5.79 6.26 2.37
N SER A 81 6.87 5.50 2.34
CA SER A 81 8.10 5.81 1.60
C SER A 81 8.30 4.82 0.44
N PHE A 82 8.69 5.33 -0.72
CA PHE A 82 9.09 4.56 -1.90
C PHE A 82 10.55 4.90 -2.20
N GLU A 83 11.41 3.88 -2.28
CA GLU A 83 12.81 4.07 -2.74
C GLU A 83 12.90 4.17 -4.26
N LYS A 84 11.95 3.55 -4.96
CA LYS A 84 11.87 3.46 -6.42
C LYS A 84 10.46 3.84 -6.85
N PHE A 85 10.13 5.13 -6.75
CA PHE A 85 8.84 5.63 -7.25
C PHE A 85 8.86 5.64 -8.78
N PRO A 86 7.93 4.97 -9.47
CA PRO A 86 7.96 4.84 -10.92
C PRO A 86 7.56 6.15 -11.59
N VAL A 87 8.56 6.89 -12.04
CA VAL A 87 8.42 8.19 -12.73
C VAL A 87 8.56 8.10 -14.24
N GLU A 88 8.94 6.95 -14.79
CA GLU A 88 9.29 6.81 -16.21
C GLU A 88 8.25 7.39 -17.17
N ASP A 89 6.97 7.05 -16.96
CA ASP A 89 5.89 7.47 -17.84
C ASP A 89 5.50 8.94 -17.64
N LEU A 90 5.86 9.53 -16.50
CA LEU A 90 5.80 10.99 -16.31
C LEU A 90 6.92 11.66 -17.11
N ILE A 91 8.13 11.12 -17.10
CA ILE A 91 9.26 11.65 -17.89
C ILE A 91 8.93 11.54 -19.39
N LYS A 92 8.48 10.37 -19.88
CA LYS A 92 8.04 10.14 -21.28
C LYS A 92 6.91 11.08 -21.72
N ALA A 93 6.08 11.58 -20.80
CA ALA A 93 5.02 12.53 -21.08
C ALA A 93 5.50 14.01 -21.11
N ILE A 94 6.68 14.30 -20.57
CA ILE A 94 7.24 15.67 -20.43
C ILE A 94 8.32 15.95 -21.48
N VAL A 95 9.16 14.95 -21.78
CA VAL A 95 10.33 15.10 -22.66
C VAL A 95 10.12 14.35 -23.98
N PRO A 96 10.79 14.73 -25.08
CA PRO A 96 10.68 14.01 -26.35
C PRO A 96 11.09 12.54 -26.22
N GLU A 97 10.39 11.65 -26.95
CA GLU A 97 10.59 10.19 -26.90
C GLU A 97 12.06 9.78 -27.16
N GLU A 98 12.74 10.44 -28.10
CA GLU A 98 14.17 10.25 -28.41
C GLU A 98 15.11 10.53 -27.21
N ALA A 99 14.71 11.43 -26.29
CA ALA A 99 15.52 11.84 -25.14
C ALA A 99 15.11 11.10 -23.85
N ALA A 100 13.87 10.59 -23.77
CA ALA A 100 13.33 10.00 -22.56
C ALA A 100 14.17 8.83 -21.98
N PRO A 101 14.73 7.88 -22.76
CA PRO A 101 15.53 6.79 -22.21
C PRO A 101 16.78 7.27 -21.46
N GLY A 102 17.54 8.21 -22.05
CA GLY A 102 18.74 8.76 -21.42
C GLY A 102 18.45 9.61 -20.19
N ILE A 103 17.32 10.31 -20.19
CA ILE A 103 16.86 11.10 -19.03
C ILE A 103 16.37 10.18 -17.90
N ILE A 104 15.69 9.07 -18.22
CA ILE A 104 15.30 8.05 -17.22
C ILE A 104 16.54 7.41 -16.59
N GLU A 105 17.56 7.07 -17.38
CA GLU A 105 18.83 6.53 -16.87
C GLU A 105 19.57 7.55 -15.99
N ALA A 106 19.58 8.83 -16.37
CA ALA A 106 20.23 9.92 -15.62
C ALA A 106 19.48 10.29 -14.32
N VAL A 107 18.15 10.22 -14.30
CA VAL A 107 17.32 10.43 -13.10
C VAL A 107 17.46 9.26 -12.12
N GLY A 108 17.46 8.02 -12.62
CA GLY A 108 17.61 6.81 -11.81
C GLY A 108 16.50 6.62 -10.77
N ASP A 109 16.89 6.21 -9.56
CA ASP A 109 15.96 5.85 -8.48
C ASP A 109 15.39 7.09 -7.77
N VAL A 110 14.10 7.37 -8.02
CA VAL A 110 13.39 8.49 -7.40
C VAL A 110 12.75 8.09 -6.07
N ASN A 111 13.31 8.62 -4.98
CA ASN A 111 12.70 8.54 -3.66
C ASN A 111 11.45 9.42 -3.55
N TYR A 112 10.32 8.89 -3.08
CA TYR A 112 9.12 9.68 -2.78
C TYR A 112 8.51 9.30 -1.42
N LYS A 113 7.93 10.28 -0.72
CA LYS A 113 7.33 10.09 0.62
C LYS A 113 5.98 10.78 0.73
N VAL A 114 4.98 10.06 1.23
CA VAL A 114 3.61 10.53 1.38
C VAL A 114 3.21 10.46 2.84
N LYS A 115 3.00 11.63 3.46
CA LYS A 115 2.49 11.75 4.84
C LYS A 115 1.07 11.19 4.92
N TYR A 116 0.70 10.58 6.04
CA TYR A 116 -0.67 10.12 6.26
C TYR A 116 -1.10 10.19 7.73
N THR A 117 -2.43 10.21 7.93
CA THR A 117 -3.06 10.08 9.25
C THR A 117 -3.87 8.79 9.31
N PRO A 118 -3.52 7.81 10.17
CA PRO A 118 -4.30 6.60 10.35
C PRO A 118 -5.53 6.80 11.25
N ALA A 119 -6.62 6.12 10.94
CA ALA A 119 -7.80 5.95 11.80
C ALA A 119 -8.41 4.56 11.59
N PHE A 120 -9.10 4.01 12.60
CA PHE A 120 -9.88 2.78 12.41
C PHE A 120 -11.18 3.06 11.64
N ASN A 121 -11.65 2.06 10.89
CA ASN A 121 -13.08 1.99 10.55
C ASN A 121 -13.92 1.58 11.77
N ASP A 122 -15.23 1.76 11.71
CA ASP A 122 -16.14 1.54 12.84
C ASP A 122 -16.04 0.12 13.44
N ASP A 123 -15.85 -0.90 12.60
CA ASP A 123 -15.72 -2.31 12.99
C ASP A 123 -14.30 -2.71 13.45
N LYS A 124 -13.31 -1.82 13.37
CA LYS A 124 -11.86 -2.10 13.53
C LYS A 124 -11.29 -3.19 12.61
N THR A 125 -11.97 -3.52 11.52
CA THR A 125 -11.53 -4.51 10.51
C THR A 125 -10.55 -3.94 9.48
N ALA A 126 -10.35 -2.62 9.47
CA ALA A 126 -9.40 -1.92 8.63
C ALA A 126 -8.86 -0.64 9.29
N ILE A 127 -7.67 -0.20 8.86
CA ILE A 127 -7.12 1.13 9.15
C ILE A 127 -7.29 1.97 7.88
N SER A 128 -8.07 3.04 7.95
CA SER A 128 -8.12 4.07 6.91
C SER A 128 -6.93 5.01 7.03
N MET A 129 -6.38 5.44 5.89
CA MET A 129 -5.19 6.30 5.81
C MET A 129 -5.50 7.55 4.99
N THR A 130 -5.69 8.69 5.65
CA THR A 130 -5.88 9.99 4.98
C THR A 130 -4.51 10.54 4.60
N PHE A 131 -4.19 10.56 3.30
CA PHE A 131 -2.88 11.02 2.81
C PHE A 131 -2.81 12.53 2.62
N ALA A 132 -1.61 13.08 2.83
CA ALA A 132 -1.21 14.45 2.53
C ALA A 132 0.07 14.42 1.68
N PRO A 133 -0.02 14.11 0.37
CA PRO A 133 1.12 14.15 -0.53
C PRO A 133 1.68 15.58 -0.66
N GLU A 134 3.01 15.67 -0.69
CA GLU A 134 3.73 16.88 -1.10
C GLU A 134 4.12 16.74 -2.58
N PRO A 135 4.32 17.84 -3.34
CA PRO A 135 4.69 17.76 -4.75
C PRO A 135 5.98 16.95 -4.95
N LEU A 136 5.97 16.03 -5.92
CA LEU A 136 7.16 15.29 -6.31
C LEU A 136 8.03 16.19 -7.18
N ILE A 137 9.30 16.37 -6.79
CA ILE A 137 10.29 17.14 -7.53
C ILE A 137 11.25 16.15 -8.19
N ILE A 138 11.46 16.31 -9.50
CA ILE A 138 12.44 15.55 -10.29
C ILE A 138 13.35 16.58 -10.96
N GLU A 139 14.67 16.37 -10.89
CA GLU A 139 15.68 17.29 -11.41
C GLU A 139 16.66 16.52 -12.29
N PHE A 140 16.91 17.02 -13.50
CA PHE A 140 17.83 16.41 -14.46
C PHE A 140 18.43 17.43 -15.43
N ASN A 141 19.59 17.10 -15.98
CA ASN A 141 20.16 17.79 -17.15
C ASN A 141 19.46 17.26 -18.42
N LEU A 142 19.30 18.13 -19.41
CA LEU A 142 18.95 17.68 -20.75
C LEU A 142 20.25 17.34 -21.49
N PRO A 143 20.36 16.20 -22.20
CA PRO A 143 21.53 15.95 -23.04
C PRO A 143 21.62 17.07 -24.08
N THR A 144 22.67 17.90 -23.97
CA THR A 144 22.82 19.10 -24.79
C THR A 144 23.00 18.66 -26.24
N VAL A 145 22.03 18.97 -27.09
CA VAL A 145 22.15 18.74 -28.54
C VAL A 145 23.28 19.65 -29.03
N GLU A 146 24.41 19.05 -29.38
CA GLU A 146 25.69 19.75 -29.55
C GLU A 146 25.55 21.03 -30.40
N PRO A 147 25.74 22.24 -29.83
CA PRO A 147 25.97 23.41 -30.64
C PRO A 147 27.30 23.20 -31.37
N THR A 148 27.29 23.34 -32.69
CA THR A 148 28.43 23.00 -33.56
C THR A 148 29.71 23.72 -33.13
N GLU A 149 30.67 22.94 -32.58
CA GLU A 149 32.05 23.28 -32.21
C GLU A 149 32.36 24.77 -31.91
N GLY A 150 32.37 25.20 -30.64
CA GLY A 150 32.95 26.54 -30.37
C GLY A 150 32.98 27.19 -28.99
N GLU A 151 32.44 26.63 -27.91
CA GLU A 151 32.44 27.22 -26.55
C GLU A 151 32.15 26.07 -25.54
N GLY A 152 32.71 25.97 -24.33
CA GLY A 152 33.76 26.70 -23.61
C GLY A 152 33.78 26.22 -22.15
N GLU A 153 34.94 25.90 -21.55
CA GLU A 153 34.99 25.27 -20.21
C GLU A 153 34.41 26.17 -19.10
N GLY A 154 33.43 25.70 -18.32
CA GLY A 154 32.80 26.52 -17.28
C GLY A 154 31.83 25.83 -16.31
N GLU A 155 32.36 25.41 -15.16
CA GLU A 155 31.66 25.20 -13.87
C GLU A 155 30.60 24.06 -13.82
N GLY A 156 30.20 23.66 -12.60
CA GLY A 156 29.46 22.42 -12.37
C GLY A 156 27.96 22.54 -12.71
N GLU A 157 27.48 21.69 -13.61
CA GLU A 157 26.11 21.67 -14.11
C GLU A 157 25.07 21.54 -12.98
N THR A 158 24.29 22.60 -12.79
CA THR A 158 22.99 22.54 -12.10
C THR A 158 21.94 21.97 -13.04
N PRO A 159 20.95 21.20 -12.55
CA PRO A 159 19.89 20.61 -13.37
C PRO A 159 19.19 21.63 -14.28
N ASP A 160 19.34 21.46 -15.60
CA ASP A 160 18.67 22.30 -16.62
C ASP A 160 17.15 22.31 -16.47
N MET A 161 16.61 21.17 -16.03
CA MET A 161 15.18 20.89 -16.01
C MET A 161 14.74 20.40 -14.62
N LYS A 162 13.93 21.23 -13.95
CA LYS A 162 13.23 20.94 -12.71
C LYS A 162 11.76 20.71 -13.01
N VAL A 163 11.30 19.49 -12.81
CA VAL A 163 9.89 19.08 -12.91
C VAL A 163 9.28 19.10 -11.51
N GLU A 164 8.14 19.78 -11.36
CA GLU A 164 7.31 19.76 -10.14
C GLU A 164 5.96 19.10 -10.47
N VAL A 165 5.75 17.87 -10.00
CA VAL A 165 4.53 17.08 -10.18
C VAL A 165 3.62 17.30 -8.98
N THR A 166 2.47 17.95 -9.20
CA THR A 166 1.47 18.16 -8.15
C THR A 166 0.64 16.89 -7.99
N ILE A 167 0.82 16.22 -6.85
CA ILE A 167 0.15 14.97 -6.51
C ILE A 167 -0.94 15.25 -5.47
N ALA A 168 -2.12 14.67 -5.66
CA ALA A 168 -3.23 14.69 -4.71
C ALA A 168 -3.64 13.26 -4.34
N ALA A 169 -4.31 13.11 -3.20
CA ALA A 169 -4.96 11.85 -2.80
C ALA A 169 -6.48 12.08 -2.80
N PRO A 170 -7.23 11.61 -3.82
CA PRO A 170 -8.66 11.89 -3.94
C PRO A 170 -9.53 11.09 -2.97
N GLU A 171 -9.00 9.97 -2.45
CA GLU A 171 -9.66 9.05 -1.52
C GLU A 171 -8.67 8.65 -0.43
N ALA A 172 -9.16 8.35 0.78
CA ALA A 172 -8.34 7.75 1.83
C ALA A 172 -8.00 6.29 1.48
N GLY A 173 -6.79 5.86 1.81
CA GLY A 173 -6.38 4.47 1.70
C GLY A 173 -7.06 3.57 2.72
N SER A 174 -6.90 2.26 2.53
CA SER A 174 -7.34 1.23 3.46
C SER A 174 -6.30 0.13 3.58
N PHE A 175 -5.81 -0.08 4.81
CA PHE A 175 -5.14 -1.32 5.21
C PHE A 175 -6.17 -2.27 5.81
N ILE A 176 -6.35 -3.42 5.17
CA ILE A 176 -7.32 -4.45 5.54
C ILE A 176 -6.57 -5.60 6.23
N TYR A 177 -6.92 -5.87 7.51
CA TYR A 177 -6.33 -6.96 8.29
C TYR A 177 -6.54 -8.34 7.63
N ALA A 178 -7.68 -8.54 6.98
CA ALA A 178 -7.99 -9.75 6.21
C ALA A 178 -7.06 -9.87 4.97
N GLY A 179 -5.91 -10.51 5.18
CA GLY A 179 -4.87 -10.69 4.15
C GLY A 179 -3.76 -9.65 4.17
N SER A 180 -3.71 -8.76 5.17
CA SER A 180 -2.67 -7.74 5.37
C SER A 180 -2.40 -6.88 4.13
N LYS A 181 -3.45 -6.38 3.48
CA LYS A 181 -3.36 -5.62 2.22
C LYS A 181 -3.55 -4.13 2.44
N LEU A 182 -2.69 -3.32 1.82
CA LEU A 182 -2.81 -1.87 1.74
C LEU A 182 -3.20 -1.47 0.31
N ALA A 183 -4.31 -0.75 0.16
CA ALA A 183 -4.73 -0.17 -1.12
C ALA A 183 -5.03 1.33 -0.98
N PHE A 184 -4.57 2.13 -1.95
CA PHE A 184 -4.80 3.58 -2.01
C PHE A 184 -4.55 4.12 -3.43
N LYS A 185 -4.91 5.39 -3.65
CA LYS A 185 -4.71 6.08 -4.93
C LYS A 185 -3.99 7.41 -4.73
N LEU A 186 -3.10 7.74 -5.66
CA LEU A 186 -2.52 9.07 -5.84
C LEU A 186 -2.86 9.56 -7.25
N GLN A 187 -3.07 10.86 -7.44
CA GLN A 187 -3.45 11.44 -8.73
C GLN A 187 -2.54 12.61 -9.07
N VAL A 188 -1.99 12.62 -10.29
CA VAL A 188 -1.30 13.78 -10.85
C VAL A 188 -2.37 14.79 -11.27
N THR A 189 -2.35 15.97 -10.64
CA THR A 189 -3.35 17.04 -10.84
C THR A 189 -2.79 18.27 -11.56
N GLY A 190 -1.47 18.30 -11.77
CA GLY A 190 -0.78 19.27 -12.62
C GLY A 190 0.72 19.03 -12.61
N VAL A 191 1.43 19.50 -13.63
CA VAL A 191 2.89 19.45 -13.70
C VAL A 191 3.43 20.82 -14.10
N LYS A 192 4.58 21.21 -13.54
CA LYS A 192 5.34 22.37 -13.97
C LYS A 192 6.74 21.96 -14.43
N VAL A 193 7.27 22.67 -15.42
CA VAL A 193 8.65 22.57 -15.91
C VAL A 193 9.31 23.93 -15.69
N ASN A 194 10.40 23.98 -14.93
CA ASN A 194 11.13 25.22 -14.58
C ASN A 194 10.23 26.34 -14.01
N GLY A 195 9.10 25.96 -13.39
CA GLY A 195 8.09 26.85 -12.82
C GLY A 195 6.89 27.14 -13.72
N GLU A 196 6.99 26.88 -15.04
CA GLU A 196 5.88 27.07 -15.98
C GLU A 196 4.96 25.84 -16.00
N PRO A 197 3.63 26.01 -15.87
CA PRO A 197 2.69 24.89 -15.88
C PRO A 197 2.51 24.31 -17.29
N ILE A 198 2.45 22.99 -17.40
CA ILE A 198 2.17 22.26 -18.64
C ILE A 198 0.86 21.46 -18.51
N GLU A 199 0.08 21.39 -19.59
CA GLU A 199 -1.14 20.58 -19.64
C GLU A 199 -0.79 19.14 -20.03
N LEU A 200 -0.91 18.21 -19.07
CA LEU A 200 -0.76 16.78 -19.27
C LEU A 200 -2.07 16.04 -18.93
N PRO A 201 -2.33 14.86 -19.55
CA PRO A 201 -3.45 14.01 -19.17
C PRO A 201 -3.33 13.58 -17.69
N ALA A 202 -4.41 13.76 -16.92
CA ALA A 202 -4.41 13.50 -15.48
C ALA A 202 -4.26 12.00 -15.16
N ALA A 203 -3.06 11.58 -14.77
CA ALA A 203 -2.75 10.20 -14.43
C ALA A 203 -3.18 9.84 -13.00
N THR A 204 -3.73 8.64 -12.81
CA THR A 204 -4.07 8.08 -11.49
C THR A 204 -3.24 6.84 -11.22
N PHE A 205 -2.45 6.89 -10.15
CA PHE A 205 -1.65 5.80 -9.61
C PHE A 205 -2.47 5.01 -8.58
N SER A 206 -2.84 3.77 -8.90
CA SER A 206 -3.60 2.87 -8.02
C SER A 206 -2.70 1.78 -7.46
N PHE A 207 -2.43 1.83 -6.16
CA PHE A 207 -1.51 0.91 -5.48
C PHE A 207 -2.28 -0.23 -4.82
N GLY A 208 -1.88 -1.48 -5.10
CA GLY A 208 -2.38 -2.69 -4.47
C GLY A 208 -1.23 -3.49 -3.87
N LEU A 209 -0.99 -3.29 -2.57
CA LEU A 209 0.18 -3.81 -1.85
C LEU A 209 -0.20 -4.87 -0.81
N ALA A 210 0.68 -5.83 -0.59
CA ALA A 210 0.62 -6.78 0.52
C ALA A 210 1.78 -6.52 1.49
N LYS A 211 1.51 -6.59 2.79
CA LYS A 211 2.53 -6.47 3.82
C LYS A 211 3.47 -7.69 3.79
N ALA A 212 4.77 -7.46 3.99
CA ALA A 212 5.73 -8.50 4.30
C ALA A 212 5.36 -9.26 5.60
N LYS A 213 5.96 -10.43 5.79
CA LYS A 213 5.74 -11.32 6.95
C LYS A 213 6.99 -11.45 7.80
#